data_AF-A0AAW8W2P2-F1
#
_entry.id   AF-A0AAW8W2P2-F1
#
_cell.length_a   1.000
_cell.length_b   1.000
_cell.length_c   1.000
_cell.angle_alpha   90.00
_cell.angle_beta   90.00
_cell.angle_gamma   90.00
#
_symmetry.space_group_name_H-M   'P 1'
#
loop_
_entity.id
_entity.type
_entity.pdbx_description
1 polymer ?
#
loop_
_entity_poly.entity_id
_entity_poly.type
_entity_poly.pdbx_seq_one_letter_code
_entity_poly.pdbx_strand_id
1 'polypeptide(L)'
;MAKTLSFTDTSPQTVKIGDTTTSFTLICGNDNVATDLTKATSITVKLGNASGYLKSATVDPASLTDPTTGQVTVNFNADLMTSLTAGSYAIEVWVVDPTGTSIYPSDGSTGFTITNNIQSANGSVITTITFDDFVKELNKAASTIDKGDKGDDGLSAYQVAVSNGYHGSQTDWLASLVGPKGNKGDDATVNVVTQAQYDALTDKTGLYVIQG
;
A
#
# COMPACT_ATOMS: atom_id res chain seq x y z
N MET A 1 46.02 9.63 -40.10
CA MET A 1 45.49 9.87 -38.74
C MET A 1 44.10 9.31 -38.69
N ALA A 2 43.82 8.42 -37.74
CA ALA A 2 42.49 7.89 -37.50
C ALA A 2 41.64 8.97 -36.82
N LYS A 3 40.42 9.19 -37.31
CA LYS A 3 39.47 10.10 -36.67
C LYS A 3 38.85 9.38 -35.48
N THR A 4 38.94 9.99 -34.32
CA THR A 4 38.45 9.43 -33.04
C THR A 4 37.26 10.22 -32.53
N LEU A 5 36.34 9.55 -31.85
CA LEU A 5 35.21 10.18 -31.17
C LEU A 5 35.08 9.59 -29.77
N SER A 6 35.24 10.40 -28.75
CA SER A 6 35.13 9.98 -27.35
C SER A 6 34.22 10.91 -26.57
N PHE A 7 33.57 10.39 -25.52
CA PHE A 7 32.91 11.24 -24.53
C PHE A 7 33.97 11.97 -23.70
N THR A 8 33.65 13.18 -23.23
CA THR A 8 34.44 13.81 -22.15
C THR A 8 34.26 13.02 -20.84
N ASP A 9 35.21 13.16 -19.91
CA ASP A 9 35.18 12.45 -18.62
C ASP A 9 33.92 12.76 -17.78
N THR A 10 33.29 13.91 -18.02
CA THR A 10 32.07 14.36 -17.33
C THR A 10 30.79 14.10 -18.12
N SER A 11 30.89 13.70 -19.39
CA SER A 11 29.72 13.45 -20.21
C SER A 11 29.07 12.12 -19.82
N PRO A 12 27.73 12.07 -19.65
CA PRO A 12 27.05 10.80 -19.55
C PRO A 12 27.16 10.03 -20.87
N GLN A 13 26.96 8.72 -20.78
CA GLN A 13 26.84 7.80 -21.92
C GLN A 13 25.48 7.07 -21.91
N THR A 14 24.59 7.53 -21.03
CA THR A 14 23.25 6.98 -20.83
C THR A 14 22.24 8.10 -20.65
N VAL A 15 21.07 7.97 -21.26
CA VAL A 15 19.92 8.87 -21.07
C VAL A 15 18.66 8.03 -20.88
N LYS A 16 17.66 8.52 -20.13
CA LYS A 16 16.38 7.83 -19.95
C LYS A 16 15.38 8.24 -21.04
N ILE A 17 14.50 7.33 -21.46
CA ILE A 17 13.36 7.65 -22.34
C ILE A 17 12.58 8.83 -21.72
N GLY A 18 12.38 9.88 -22.51
CA GLY A 18 11.65 11.08 -22.12
C GLY A 18 12.45 12.10 -21.31
N ASP A 19 13.72 11.85 -20.95
CA ASP A 19 14.59 12.89 -20.41
C ASP A 19 15.02 13.83 -21.53
N THR A 20 14.63 15.10 -21.43
CA THR A 20 14.92 16.13 -22.42
C THR A 20 15.97 17.15 -22.00
N THR A 21 16.66 16.88 -20.90
CA THR A 21 17.63 17.80 -20.27
C THR A 21 19.06 17.28 -20.30
N THR A 22 19.24 15.99 -20.54
CA THR A 22 20.56 15.37 -20.66
C THR A 22 21.23 15.76 -21.97
N SER A 23 22.49 16.18 -21.88
CA SER A 23 23.36 16.43 -23.02
C SER A 23 24.58 15.53 -22.97
N PHE A 24 25.07 15.12 -24.13
CA PHE A 24 26.37 14.46 -24.26
C PHE A 24 27.38 15.42 -24.87
N THR A 25 28.58 15.44 -24.32
CA THR A 25 29.70 16.21 -24.86
C THR A 25 30.76 15.24 -25.35
N LEU A 26 31.05 15.33 -26.64
CA LEU A 26 31.99 14.46 -27.34
C LEU A 26 33.19 15.25 -27.85
N ILE A 27 34.33 14.60 -28.00
CA ILE A 27 35.57 15.17 -28.54
C ILE A 27 35.83 14.53 -29.90
N CYS A 28 35.84 15.35 -30.95
CA CYS A 28 36.34 14.98 -32.26
C CYS A 28 37.88 15.07 -32.24
N GLY A 29 38.56 13.98 -32.57
CA GLY A 29 40.02 13.93 -32.52
C GLY A 29 40.66 13.26 -33.73
N ASN A 30 41.97 13.47 -33.88
CA ASN A 30 42.84 12.75 -34.79
C ASN A 30 43.91 12.03 -33.96
N ASP A 31 43.95 10.70 -34.04
CA ASP A 31 44.83 9.85 -33.22
C ASP A 31 44.73 10.18 -31.71
N ASN A 32 43.50 10.41 -31.21
CA ASN A 32 43.15 10.81 -29.84
C ASN A 32 43.58 12.23 -29.41
N VAL A 33 44.07 13.05 -30.34
CA VAL A 33 44.33 14.47 -30.09
C VAL A 33 43.13 15.28 -30.57
N ALA A 34 42.63 16.21 -29.75
CA ALA A 34 41.52 17.08 -30.11
C ALA A 34 41.75 17.78 -31.46
N THR A 35 40.70 17.82 -32.28
CA THR A 35 40.72 18.51 -33.59
C THR A 35 40.19 19.92 -33.46
N ASP A 36 40.89 20.88 -34.04
CA ASP A 36 40.42 22.25 -34.16
C ASP A 36 39.23 22.34 -35.14
N LEU A 37 38.08 22.78 -34.62
CA LEU A 37 36.83 22.94 -35.37
C LEU A 37 36.54 24.38 -35.79
N THR A 38 37.49 25.31 -35.68
CA THR A 38 37.30 26.74 -36.02
C THR A 38 36.85 26.98 -37.47
N LYS A 39 37.17 26.06 -38.37
CA LYS A 39 36.78 26.14 -39.80
C LYS A 39 35.49 25.40 -40.12
N ALA A 40 34.83 24.78 -39.14
CA ALA A 40 33.60 24.05 -39.36
C ALA A 40 32.50 25.01 -39.84
N THR A 41 31.90 24.70 -40.98
CA THR A 41 30.72 25.39 -41.52
C THR A 41 29.42 24.66 -41.17
N SER A 42 29.50 23.38 -40.82
CA SER A 42 28.36 22.59 -40.35
C SER A 42 28.84 21.46 -39.44
N ILE A 43 28.10 21.21 -38.36
CA ILE A 43 28.30 20.06 -37.49
C ILE A 43 26.96 19.33 -37.35
N THR A 44 26.93 18.05 -37.66
CA THR A 44 25.76 17.18 -37.50
C THR A 44 26.13 15.98 -36.67
N VAL A 45 25.44 15.78 -35.55
CA VAL A 45 25.56 14.59 -34.72
C VAL A 45 24.51 13.59 -35.18
N LYS A 46 24.93 12.40 -35.63
CA LYS A 46 24.04 11.35 -36.13
C LYS A 46 23.91 10.23 -35.10
N LEU A 47 22.68 9.74 -34.95
CA LEU A 47 22.31 8.67 -34.05
C LEU A 47 21.78 7.51 -34.88
N GLY A 48 22.29 6.32 -34.61
CA GLY A 48 21.84 5.09 -35.23
C GLY A 48 21.84 3.93 -34.25
N ASN A 49 21.35 2.78 -34.69
CA ASN A 49 21.48 1.52 -33.97
C ASN A 49 21.82 0.40 -34.97
N ALA A 50 21.70 -0.86 -34.57
CA ALA A 50 21.96 -2.01 -35.43
C ALA A 50 21.11 -2.03 -36.72
N SER A 51 19.97 -1.33 -36.75
CA SER A 51 19.11 -1.18 -37.92
C SER A 51 19.54 -0.02 -38.84
N GLY A 52 20.55 0.77 -38.46
CA GLY A 52 21.09 1.88 -39.24
C GLY A 52 20.79 3.26 -38.64
N TYR A 53 20.85 4.28 -39.50
CA TYR A 53 20.59 5.67 -39.16
C TYR A 53 19.13 5.89 -38.71
N LEU A 54 18.95 6.69 -37.67
CA LEU A 54 17.62 7.01 -37.12
C LEU A 54 17.36 8.51 -37.13
N LYS A 55 18.26 9.29 -36.52
CA LYS A 55 18.06 10.72 -36.29
C LYS A 55 19.38 11.47 -36.28
N SER A 56 19.29 12.79 -36.35
CA SER A 56 20.43 13.67 -36.18
C SER A 56 20.06 14.95 -35.45
N ALA A 57 21.05 15.55 -34.79
CA ALA A 57 20.99 16.89 -34.26
C ALA A 57 22.02 17.76 -34.97
N THR A 58 21.61 18.96 -35.37
CA THR A 58 22.54 19.97 -35.89
C THR A 58 23.13 20.75 -34.71
N VAL A 59 24.44 20.95 -34.73
CA VAL A 59 25.13 21.85 -33.79
C VAL A 59 25.64 23.04 -34.61
N ASP A 60 25.28 24.25 -34.19
CA ASP A 60 25.78 25.46 -34.81
C ASP A 60 27.27 25.64 -34.45
N PRO A 61 28.21 25.65 -35.43
CA PRO A 61 29.63 25.87 -35.14
C PRO A 61 29.90 27.17 -34.37
N ALA A 62 29.08 28.21 -34.57
CA ALA A 62 29.21 29.48 -33.86
C ALA A 62 28.83 29.39 -32.36
N SER A 63 28.16 28.31 -31.95
CA SER A 63 27.77 28.07 -30.56
C SER A 63 28.84 27.36 -29.72
N LEU A 64 29.95 26.93 -30.33
CA LEU A 64 31.04 26.28 -29.62
C LEU A 64 31.77 27.28 -28.72
N THR A 65 31.90 26.95 -27.42
CA THR A 65 32.59 27.82 -26.45
C THR A 65 34.10 27.91 -26.71
N ASP A 66 34.71 26.79 -27.10
CA ASP A 66 36.09 26.73 -27.56
C ASP A 66 36.22 25.66 -28.67
N PRO A 67 36.17 26.06 -29.95
CA PRO A 67 36.25 25.14 -31.07
C PRO A 67 37.60 24.41 -31.19
N THR A 68 38.66 24.91 -30.55
CA THR A 68 39.98 24.28 -30.61
C THR A 68 40.06 22.98 -29.78
N THR A 69 39.10 22.79 -28.87
CA THR A 69 39.02 21.59 -28.02
C THR A 69 38.39 20.38 -28.71
N GLY A 70 37.90 20.54 -29.94
CA GLY A 70 37.19 19.46 -30.64
C GLY A 70 35.85 19.07 -30.02
N GLN A 71 35.39 19.79 -28.99
CA GLN A 71 34.19 19.44 -28.25
C GLN A 71 32.92 19.81 -29.01
N VAL A 72 31.99 18.87 -29.06
CA VAL A 72 30.65 19.02 -29.63
C VAL A 72 29.64 18.52 -28.61
N THR A 73 28.66 19.35 -28.27
CA THR A 73 27.59 18.99 -27.33
C THR A 73 26.29 18.74 -28.09
N VAL A 74 25.70 17.57 -27.87
CA VAL A 74 24.36 17.21 -28.37
C VAL A 74 23.39 17.16 -27.19
N ASN A 75 22.31 17.93 -27.28
CA ASN A 75 21.23 17.88 -26.30
C ASN A 75 20.15 16.88 -26.75
N PHE A 76 19.76 15.96 -25.87
CA PHE A 76 18.67 15.02 -26.12
C PHE A 76 17.31 15.70 -25.92
N ASN A 77 17.01 16.72 -26.71
CA ASN A 77 15.75 17.44 -26.61
C ASN A 77 14.52 16.59 -27.02
N ALA A 78 13.32 17.15 -26.85
CA ALA A 78 12.07 16.44 -27.16
C ALA A 78 12.00 15.92 -28.61
N ASP A 79 12.48 16.70 -29.59
CA ASP A 79 12.47 16.29 -31.00
C ASP A 79 13.41 15.12 -31.25
N LEU A 80 14.64 15.18 -30.70
CA LEU A 80 15.61 14.11 -30.84
C LEU A 80 15.12 12.83 -30.17
N MET A 81 14.49 12.94 -29.00
CA MET A 81 14.00 11.81 -28.21
C MET A 81 12.71 11.19 -28.75
N THR A 82 11.93 11.93 -29.55
CA THR A 82 10.70 11.41 -30.15
C THR A 82 11.01 10.13 -30.94
N SER A 83 10.16 9.10 -30.82
CA SER A 83 10.29 7.80 -31.51
C SER A 83 11.56 6.97 -31.24
N LEU A 84 12.47 7.41 -30.36
CA LEU A 84 13.57 6.57 -29.90
C LEU A 84 13.06 5.64 -28.78
N THR A 85 13.51 4.38 -28.79
CA THR A 85 13.18 3.38 -27.79
C THR A 85 14.38 3.09 -26.89
N ALA A 86 14.17 2.45 -25.73
CA ALA A 86 15.30 2.00 -24.94
C ALA A 86 16.13 0.96 -25.73
N GLY A 87 17.44 1.00 -25.59
CA GLY A 87 18.36 0.14 -26.31
C GLY A 87 19.78 0.72 -26.43
N SER A 88 20.63 -0.02 -27.14
CA SER A 88 21.99 0.38 -27.49
C SER A 88 22.00 1.13 -28.81
N TYR A 89 22.75 2.23 -28.85
CA TYR A 89 22.86 3.11 -29.99
C TYR A 89 24.33 3.43 -30.30
N ALA A 90 24.55 3.86 -31.52
CA ALA A 90 25.80 4.41 -32.02
C ALA A 90 25.64 5.91 -32.28
N ILE A 91 26.72 6.66 -32.07
CA ILE A 91 26.80 8.08 -32.35
C ILE A 91 28.01 8.39 -33.24
N GLU A 92 27.80 9.27 -34.21
CA GLU A 92 28.84 9.82 -35.07
C GLU A 92 28.72 11.34 -35.10
N VAL A 93 29.85 12.04 -35.29
CA VAL A 93 29.87 13.48 -35.53
C VAL A 93 30.41 13.73 -36.93
N TRP A 94 29.60 14.42 -37.74
CA TRP A 94 29.94 14.81 -39.10
C TRP A 94 30.24 16.31 -39.10
N VAL A 95 31.47 16.67 -39.42
CA VAL A 95 31.94 18.04 -39.50
C VAL A 95 32.21 18.37 -40.97
N VAL A 96 31.63 19.46 -41.46
CA VAL A 96 31.92 19.99 -42.79
C VAL A 96 32.73 21.28 -42.61
N ASP A 97 33.81 21.40 -43.36
CA ASP A 97 34.64 22.59 -43.47
C ASP A 97 34.92 22.90 -44.96
N PRO A 98 35.64 23.98 -45.31
CA PRO A 98 35.96 24.30 -46.71
C PRO A 98 36.79 23.23 -47.45
N THR A 99 37.40 22.29 -46.73
CA THR A 99 38.21 21.20 -47.30
C THR A 99 37.42 19.92 -47.52
N GLY A 100 36.25 19.76 -46.88
CA GLY A 100 35.33 18.67 -47.12
C GLY A 100 34.57 18.22 -45.87
N THR A 101 34.14 16.95 -45.86
CA THR A 101 33.43 16.33 -44.74
C THR A 101 34.34 15.36 -43.99
N SER A 102 34.41 15.54 -42.68
CA SER A 102 35.04 14.62 -41.73
C SER A 102 34.00 13.92 -40.88
N ILE A 103 34.07 12.59 -40.82
CA ILE A 103 33.20 11.74 -40.01
C ILE A 103 34.04 11.18 -38.87
N TYR A 104 33.55 11.35 -37.64
CA TYR A 104 34.16 10.87 -36.41
C TYR A 104 33.24 9.83 -35.75
N PRO A 105 33.76 8.66 -35.34
CA PRO A 105 35.09 8.14 -35.67
C PRO A 105 35.19 7.70 -37.14
N SER A 106 36.40 7.50 -37.66
CA SER A 106 36.60 6.96 -39.02
C SER A 106 36.54 5.43 -39.09
N ASP A 107 36.57 4.76 -37.94
CA ASP A 107 36.46 3.31 -37.79
C ASP A 107 35.60 2.97 -36.57
N GLY A 108 34.82 1.90 -36.67
CA GLY A 108 33.84 1.50 -35.67
C GLY A 108 32.78 2.55 -35.39
N SER A 109 32.23 2.52 -34.18
CA SER A 109 31.20 3.46 -33.73
C SER A 109 31.36 3.75 -32.24
N THR A 110 31.04 4.96 -31.82
CA THR A 110 30.99 5.33 -30.40
C THR A 110 29.61 4.95 -29.84
N GLY A 111 29.56 4.13 -28.80
CA GLY A 111 28.31 3.59 -28.25
C GLY A 111 27.71 4.43 -27.13
N PHE A 112 26.37 4.46 -27.02
CA PHE A 112 25.65 4.98 -25.85
C PHE A 112 24.35 4.18 -25.62
N THR A 113 23.70 4.38 -24.47
CA THR A 113 22.46 3.65 -24.14
C THR A 113 21.30 4.60 -23.84
N ILE A 114 20.14 4.30 -24.42
CA ILE A 114 18.87 4.88 -23.94
C ILE A 114 18.23 3.84 -23.02
N THR A 115 17.94 4.23 -21.78
CA THR A 115 17.35 3.35 -20.78
C THR A 115 15.86 3.62 -20.61
N ASN A 116 15.11 2.59 -20.21
CA ASN A 116 13.73 2.75 -19.81
C ASN A 116 13.59 3.71 -18.63
N ASN A 117 12.51 4.49 -18.62
CA ASN A 117 12.09 5.21 -17.42
C ASN A 117 11.17 4.30 -16.57
N ILE A 118 10.83 4.74 -15.35
CA ILE A 118 9.96 3.96 -14.45
C ILE A 118 8.55 3.76 -15.03
N GLN A 119 8.09 4.65 -15.91
CA GLN A 119 6.79 4.53 -16.59
C GLN A 119 6.80 3.47 -17.71
N SER A 120 7.98 3.04 -18.15
CA SER A 120 8.12 2.00 -19.18
C SER A 120 7.90 0.59 -18.61
N ALA A 121 7.95 0.44 -17.29
CA ALA A 121 7.57 -0.79 -16.62
C ALA A 121 6.07 -0.73 -16.30
N ASN A 122 5.30 -1.67 -16.83
CA ASN A 122 3.92 -1.91 -16.39
C ASN A 122 3.97 -2.49 -14.96
N GLY A 123 4.02 -1.62 -13.96
CA GLY A 123 3.81 -2.03 -12.58
C GLY A 123 2.34 -2.38 -12.37
N SER A 124 2.06 -3.50 -11.71
CA SER A 124 0.76 -3.67 -11.09
C SER A 124 0.64 -2.57 -10.05
N VAL A 125 -0.24 -1.59 -10.24
CA VAL A 125 -0.57 -0.65 -9.16
C VAL A 125 -0.96 -1.50 -7.94
N ILE A 126 -0.30 -1.28 -6.81
CA ILE A 126 -0.89 -1.68 -5.54
C ILE A 126 -2.19 -0.88 -5.50
N THR A 127 -3.33 -1.55 -5.61
CA THR A 127 -4.63 -0.90 -5.50
C THR A 127 -4.68 -0.26 -4.12
N THR A 128 -4.46 1.05 -4.05
CA THR A 128 -4.64 1.82 -2.83
C THR A 128 -6.11 1.73 -2.47
N ILE A 129 -6.47 0.79 -1.60
CA ILE A 129 -7.76 0.77 -0.95
C ILE A 129 -7.69 1.82 0.16
N THR A 130 -8.61 2.78 0.16
CA THR A 130 -8.72 3.68 1.31
C THR A 130 -9.23 2.89 2.52
N PHE A 131 -8.92 3.36 3.73
CA PHE A 131 -9.48 2.73 4.93
C PHE A 131 -11.02 2.70 4.86
N ASP A 132 -11.64 3.74 4.30
CA ASP A 132 -13.09 3.83 4.13
C ASP A 132 -13.63 2.77 3.16
N ASP A 133 -12.94 2.51 2.05
CA ASP A 133 -13.31 1.45 1.11
C ASP A 133 -13.19 0.05 1.74
N PHE A 134 -12.14 -0.17 2.55
CA PHE A 134 -11.98 -1.41 3.30
C PHE A 134 -13.11 -1.59 4.31
N VAL A 135 -13.43 -0.56 5.10
CA VAL A 135 -14.53 -0.59 6.07
C VAL A 135 -15.87 -0.83 5.37
N LYS A 136 -16.08 -0.23 4.21
CA LYS A 136 -17.30 -0.43 3.41
C LYS A 136 -17.47 -1.88 2.96
N GLU A 137 -16.44 -2.50 2.40
CA GLU A 137 -16.52 -3.90 1.96
C GLU A 137 -16.58 -4.87 3.16
N LEU A 138 -15.93 -4.56 4.29
CA LEU A 138 -16.06 -5.35 5.52
C LEU A 138 -17.49 -5.30 6.07
N ASN A 139 -18.11 -4.12 6.12
CA ASN A 139 -19.49 -3.97 6.58
C ASN A 139 -20.48 -4.68 5.65
N LYS A 140 -20.21 -4.63 4.33
CA LYS A 140 -21.00 -5.38 3.35
C LYS A 140 -20.86 -6.89 3.56
N ALA A 141 -19.66 -7.41 3.77
CA ALA A 141 -19.46 -8.82 4.12
C ALA A 141 -20.16 -9.18 5.43
N ALA A 142 -20.04 -8.36 6.47
CA ALA A 142 -20.70 -8.57 7.76
C ALA A 142 -22.24 -8.58 7.63
N SER A 143 -22.80 -7.77 6.73
CA SER A 143 -24.25 -7.74 6.48
C SER A 143 -24.80 -9.02 5.84
N THR A 144 -23.94 -9.85 5.26
CA THR A 144 -24.32 -11.15 4.66
C THR A 144 -24.23 -12.32 5.62
N ILE A 145 -23.78 -12.10 6.86
CA ILE A 145 -23.72 -13.15 7.86
C ILE A 145 -25.10 -13.25 8.51
N ASP A 146 -25.83 -14.33 8.21
CA ASP A 146 -27.10 -14.61 8.85
C ASP A 146 -26.92 -14.75 10.37
N LYS A 147 -27.81 -14.11 11.10
CA LYS A 147 -27.87 -14.28 12.56
C LYS A 147 -28.23 -15.73 12.84
N GLY A 148 -27.45 -16.39 13.71
CA GLY A 148 -27.78 -17.75 14.15
C GLY A 148 -29.19 -17.83 14.72
N ASP A 149 -29.84 -18.97 14.51
CA ASP A 149 -31.19 -19.22 15.01
C ASP A 149 -31.26 -18.99 16.51
N LYS A 150 -32.41 -18.49 16.98
CA LYS A 150 -32.68 -18.42 18.41
C LYS A 150 -32.63 -19.85 18.95
N GLY A 151 -31.83 -20.07 20.00
CA GLY A 151 -31.81 -21.35 20.70
C GLY A 151 -33.20 -21.72 21.22
N ASP A 152 -33.48 -23.02 21.19
CA ASP A 152 -34.74 -23.58 21.65
C ASP A 152 -35.04 -23.20 23.10
N ASP A 153 -36.32 -23.05 23.41
CA ASP A 153 -36.75 -22.83 24.79
C ASP A 153 -36.47 -24.08 25.63
N GLY A 154 -36.00 -23.87 26.87
CA GLY A 154 -35.72 -24.97 27.80
C GLY A 154 -36.98 -25.74 28.21
N LEU A 155 -36.80 -26.99 28.65
CA LEU A 155 -37.89 -27.81 29.18
C LEU A 155 -38.53 -27.16 30.42
N SER A 156 -39.85 -27.22 30.50
CA SER A 156 -40.60 -26.88 31.72
C SER A 156 -40.32 -27.89 32.84
N ALA A 157 -40.52 -27.47 34.09
CA ALA A 157 -40.35 -28.34 35.26
C ALA A 157 -41.20 -29.63 35.19
N TYR A 158 -42.40 -29.57 34.61
CA TYR A 158 -43.23 -30.74 34.35
C TYR A 158 -42.61 -31.67 33.30
N GLN A 159 -42.09 -31.14 32.19
CA GLN A 159 -41.40 -31.95 31.17
C GLN A 159 -40.16 -32.64 31.73
N VAL A 160 -39.43 -31.96 32.64
CA VAL A 160 -38.32 -32.57 33.39
C VAL A 160 -38.81 -33.65 34.35
N ALA A 161 -39.95 -33.48 35.00
CA ALA A 161 -40.53 -34.53 35.84
C ALA A 161 -40.91 -35.78 35.02
N VAL A 162 -41.52 -35.58 33.84
CA VAL A 162 -41.90 -36.66 32.91
C VAL A 162 -40.66 -37.41 32.41
N SER A 163 -39.60 -36.70 31.99
CA SER A 163 -38.36 -37.35 31.55
C SER A 163 -37.68 -38.15 32.66
N ASN A 164 -37.90 -37.80 33.92
CA ASN A 164 -37.40 -38.52 35.10
C ASN A 164 -38.37 -39.61 35.63
N GLY A 165 -39.38 -40.01 34.83
CA GLY A 165 -40.24 -41.15 35.15
C GLY A 165 -41.58 -40.80 35.79
N TYR A 166 -42.00 -39.53 35.77
CA TYR A 166 -43.37 -39.17 36.14
C TYR A 166 -44.34 -39.50 34.99
N HIS A 167 -45.39 -40.27 35.30
CA HIS A 167 -46.38 -40.73 34.31
C HIS A 167 -47.77 -40.10 34.49
N GLY A 168 -47.96 -39.20 35.46
CA GLY A 168 -49.23 -38.51 35.71
C GLY A 168 -49.45 -37.32 34.77
N SER A 169 -50.62 -36.68 34.84
CA SER A 169 -50.89 -35.46 34.06
C SER A 169 -50.20 -34.22 34.66
N GLN A 170 -50.08 -33.14 33.90
CA GLN A 170 -49.55 -31.86 34.41
C GLN A 170 -50.36 -31.33 35.59
N THR A 171 -51.67 -31.54 35.58
CA THR A 171 -52.57 -31.15 36.66
C THR A 171 -52.28 -31.95 37.93
N ASP A 172 -52.07 -33.27 37.80
CA ASP A 172 -51.72 -34.13 38.93
C ASP A 172 -50.35 -33.76 39.51
N TRP A 173 -49.40 -33.41 38.62
CA TRP A 173 -48.08 -32.96 39.03
C TRP A 173 -48.18 -31.67 39.84
N LEU A 174 -48.94 -30.67 39.36
CA LEU A 174 -49.15 -29.42 40.09
C LEU A 174 -49.82 -29.65 41.45
N ALA A 175 -50.81 -30.56 41.53
CA ALA A 175 -51.45 -30.92 42.79
C ALA A 175 -50.46 -31.57 43.77
N SER A 176 -49.50 -32.35 43.27
CA SER A 176 -48.47 -32.98 44.10
C SER A 176 -47.47 -31.99 44.73
N LEU A 177 -47.33 -30.79 44.16
CA LEU A 177 -46.42 -29.76 44.69
C LEU A 177 -46.97 -29.05 45.93
N VAL A 178 -48.28 -29.19 46.20
CA VAL A 178 -48.90 -28.55 47.36
C VAL A 178 -48.59 -29.38 48.60
N GLY A 179 -47.75 -28.81 49.48
CA GLY A 179 -47.46 -29.42 50.78
C GLY A 179 -48.70 -29.52 51.68
N PRO A 180 -48.68 -30.41 52.68
CA PRO A 180 -49.77 -30.49 53.65
C PRO A 180 -49.95 -29.14 54.37
N LYS A 181 -51.19 -28.84 54.76
CA LYS A 181 -51.48 -27.71 55.63
C LYS A 181 -50.62 -27.83 56.90
N GLY A 182 -49.93 -26.75 57.28
CA GLY A 182 -49.18 -26.71 58.53
C GLY A 182 -50.06 -27.00 59.74
N ASN A 183 -49.44 -27.51 60.81
CA ASN A 183 -50.13 -27.74 62.09
C ASN A 183 -50.77 -26.44 62.60
N LYS A 184 -51.92 -26.58 63.28
CA LYS A 184 -52.47 -25.46 64.06
C LYS A 184 -51.43 -25.05 65.10
N GLY A 185 -51.16 -23.75 65.24
CA GLY A 185 -50.34 -23.25 66.35
C GLY A 185 -51.03 -23.53 67.70
N ASP A 186 -50.23 -23.69 68.75
CA ASP A 186 -50.74 -23.90 70.11
C ASP A 186 -51.50 -22.67 70.61
N ASP A 187 -52.50 -22.89 71.46
CA ASP A 187 -53.28 -21.80 72.06
C ASP A 187 -52.38 -21.03 73.05
N ALA A 188 -52.39 -19.69 72.99
CA ALA A 188 -51.61 -18.86 73.91
C ALA A 188 -52.27 -18.81 75.30
N THR A 189 -51.52 -19.13 76.36
CA THR A 189 -51.96 -18.90 77.74
C THR A 189 -51.66 -17.46 78.13
N VAL A 190 -52.69 -16.70 78.55
CA VAL A 190 -52.54 -15.34 79.06
C VAL A 190 -52.62 -15.38 80.59
N ASN A 191 -51.55 -15.00 81.27
CA ASN A 191 -51.52 -14.93 82.72
C ASN A 191 -51.92 -13.52 83.19
N VAL A 192 -52.94 -13.41 84.04
CA VAL A 192 -53.38 -12.13 84.57
C VAL A 192 -52.91 -12.01 86.02
N VAL A 193 -52.07 -11.00 86.31
CA VAL A 193 -51.37 -10.85 87.60
C VAL A 193 -51.40 -9.41 88.09
N THR A 194 -51.14 -9.16 89.37
CA THR A 194 -50.86 -7.81 89.89
C THR A 194 -49.40 -7.42 89.69
N GLN A 195 -49.05 -6.13 89.80
CA GLN A 195 -47.68 -5.65 89.66
C GLN A 195 -46.72 -6.35 90.64
N ALA A 196 -47.12 -6.48 91.91
CA ALA A 196 -46.32 -7.15 92.93
C ALA A 196 -46.08 -8.63 92.63
N GLN A 197 -47.09 -9.32 92.06
CA GLN A 197 -46.96 -10.72 91.66
C GLN A 197 -46.04 -10.88 90.44
N TYR A 198 -46.14 -9.99 89.45
CA TYR A 198 -45.24 -10.00 88.29
C TYR A 198 -43.79 -9.73 88.71
N ASP A 199 -43.56 -8.78 89.61
CA ASP A 199 -42.21 -8.42 90.06
C ASP A 199 -41.53 -9.53 90.86
N ALA A 200 -42.31 -10.36 91.56
CA ALA A 200 -41.82 -11.53 92.27
C ALA A 200 -41.50 -12.74 91.37
N LEU A 201 -41.85 -12.71 90.08
CA LEU A 201 -41.55 -13.82 89.17
C LEU A 201 -40.05 -13.89 88.84
N THR A 202 -39.50 -15.09 89.00
CA THR A 202 -38.12 -15.43 88.59
C THR A 202 -37.99 -15.69 87.09
N ASP A 203 -39.09 -15.98 86.39
CA ASP A 203 -39.18 -16.10 84.93
C ASP A 203 -40.32 -15.24 84.39
N LYS A 204 -40.02 -14.39 83.39
CA LYS A 204 -40.92 -13.43 82.77
C LYS A 204 -41.09 -13.67 81.26
N THR A 205 -40.76 -14.87 80.78
CA THR A 205 -40.77 -15.22 79.34
C THR A 205 -42.17 -15.54 78.77
N GLY A 206 -43.21 -15.55 79.61
CA GLY A 206 -44.62 -15.71 79.19
C GLY A 206 -45.35 -14.39 78.85
N LEU A 207 -46.57 -14.49 78.33
CA LEU A 207 -47.47 -13.35 78.13
C LEU A 207 -48.24 -13.07 79.43
N TYR A 208 -47.93 -11.93 80.07
CA TYR A 208 -48.58 -11.48 81.30
C TYR A 208 -49.34 -10.17 81.08
N VAL A 209 -50.55 -10.09 81.64
CA VAL A 209 -51.35 -8.87 81.68
C VAL A 209 -51.41 -8.41 83.13
N ILE A 210 -50.90 -7.21 83.40
CA ILE A 210 -50.88 -6.64 84.75
C ILE A 210 -52.20 -5.90 84.99
N GLN A 211 -52.95 -6.32 86.02
CA GLN A 211 -54.14 -5.61 86.47
C GLN A 211 -53.70 -4.32 87.19
N GLY A 212 -54.22 -3.18 86.74
CA GLY A 212 -54.01 -1.86 87.35
C GLY A 212 -54.78 -1.67 88.66
#